data_AF-A0A0D9QRL7-F1
#
_entry.id   AF-A0A0D9QRL7-F1
#
_cell.length_a   1.000
_cell.length_b   1.000
_cell.length_c   1.000
_cell.angle_alpha   90.00
_cell.angle_beta   90.00
_cell.angle_gamma   90.00
#
_symmetry.space_group_name_H-M   'P 1'
#
loop_
_entity.id
_entity.type
_entity.pdbx_description
1 polymer ?
#
loop_
_entity_poly.entity_id
_entity_poly.type
_entity_poly.pdbx_seq_one_letter_code
_entity_poly.pdbx_strand_id
1 'polypeptide(L)' 'MTTLHLCEKEYYKVVKNNLQILKNWNRNYTIETILIALRQEMLSSVNNRLPQPNEGEMY' A
#
# COMPACT_ATOMS: atom_id res chain seq x y z
N MET A 1 -4.62 11.88 -14.83
CA MET A 1 -3.74 10.71 -15.02
C MET A 1 -3.16 10.30 -13.66
N THR A 2 -4.03 9.90 -12.74
CA THR A 2 -3.71 9.70 -11.32
C THR A 2 -3.34 8.24 -11.08
N THR A 3 -2.05 7.95 -11.12
CA THR A 3 -1.50 6.61 -10.86
C THR A 3 -1.65 6.29 -9.39
N LEU A 4 -2.42 5.24 -9.06
CA LEU A 4 -2.40 4.55 -7.78
C LEU A 4 -0.96 4.09 -7.52
N HIS A 5 -0.22 4.83 -6.70
CA HIS A 5 1.21 4.57 -6.49
C HIS A 5 1.46 3.40 -5.54
N LEU A 6 0.51 2.87 -4.77
CA LEU A 6 0.83 1.86 -3.76
C LEU A 6 0.69 0.41 -4.22
N CYS A 7 -0.20 0.14 -5.19
CA CYS A 7 -0.66 -1.20 -5.52
C CYS A 7 -0.84 -1.38 -7.04
N GLU A 8 -0.47 -2.54 -7.57
CA GLU A 8 -0.70 -2.90 -8.97
C GLU A 8 -2.18 -3.23 -9.17
N LYS A 9 -2.85 -2.51 -10.08
CA LYS A 9 -4.32 -2.49 -10.22
C LYS A 9 -4.97 -3.84 -10.53
N GLU A 10 -4.23 -4.81 -11.07
CA GLU A 10 -4.82 -6.08 -11.54
C GLU A 10 -4.72 -7.24 -10.53
N TYR A 11 -3.80 -7.18 -9.56
CA TYR A 11 -3.52 -8.34 -8.69
C TYR A 11 -3.43 -8.01 -7.21
N TYR A 12 -3.75 -6.77 -6.83
CA TYR A 12 -3.73 -6.30 -5.43
C TYR A 12 -2.42 -6.57 -4.72
N LYS A 13 -1.35 -6.52 -5.51
CA LYS A 13 0.02 -6.76 -5.11
C LYS A 13 0.65 -5.43 -4.73
N VAL A 14 1.18 -5.37 -3.52
CA VAL A 14 1.96 -4.20 -3.07
C VAL A 14 3.21 -4.06 -3.94
N VAL A 15 3.38 -2.88 -4.53
CA VAL A 15 4.57 -2.57 -5.33
C VAL A 15 5.73 -2.29 -4.38
N LYS A 16 6.69 -3.23 -4.25
CA LYS A 16 7.79 -3.16 -3.28
C LYS A 16 8.54 -1.82 -3.28
N ASN A 17 8.75 -1.22 -4.45
CA ASN A 17 9.50 0.03 -4.59
C ASN A 17 8.75 1.25 -4.06
N ASN A 18 7.44 1.14 -3.88
CA ASN A 18 6.57 2.27 -3.56
C ASN A 18 6.24 2.30 -2.06
N LEU A 19 6.55 1.22 -1.33
CA LEU A 19 6.51 1.17 0.13
C LEU A 19 7.95 1.17 0.67
N GLN A 20 8.34 2.25 1.35
CA GLN A 20 9.74 2.48 1.79
C GLN A 20 10.34 1.32 2.60
N ILE A 21 9.55 0.72 3.48
CA ILE A 21 9.99 -0.41 4.32
C ILE A 21 10.24 -1.71 3.54
N LEU A 22 9.59 -1.88 2.39
CA LEU A 22 9.82 -3.03 1.50
C LEU A 22 10.95 -2.73 0.51
N LYS A 23 11.08 -1.47 0.09
CA LYS A 23 12.20 -0.99 -0.74
C LYS A 23 13.54 -1.15 -0.01
N ASN A 24 13.60 -0.76 1.27
CA ASN A 24 14.78 -0.85 2.12
C ASN A 24 14.59 -1.96 3.17
N TRP A 25 14.31 -3.17 2.71
CA TRP A 25 13.98 -4.29 3.59
C TRP A 25 15.07 -4.55 4.64
N ASN A 26 14.66 -4.61 5.90
CA ASN A 26 15.50 -5.02 7.02
C ASN A 26 14.95 -6.31 7.62
N ARG A 27 15.81 -7.30 7.88
CA ARG A 27 15.43 -8.59 8.49
C ARG A 27 14.79 -8.46 9.88
N ASN A 28 14.97 -7.32 10.55
CA ASN A 28 14.38 -7.04 11.85
C ASN A 28 12.93 -6.54 11.73
N TYR A 29 12.45 -6.20 10.53
CA TYR A 29 11.07 -5.82 10.31
C TYR A 29 10.14 -7.02 10.45
N THR A 30 9.03 -6.81 11.12
CA THR A 30 8.00 -7.82 11.35
C THR A 30 6.80 -7.55 10.46
N ILE A 31 5.87 -8.51 10.42
CA ILE A 31 4.58 -8.33 9.74
C ILE A 31 3.84 -7.11 10.32
N GLU A 32 3.93 -6.88 11.62
CA GLU A 32 3.36 -5.71 12.28
C GLU A 32 3.94 -4.40 11.72
N THR A 33 5.27 -4.33 11.52
CA THR A 33 5.91 -3.17 10.87
C THR A 33 5.32 -2.91 9.49
N ILE A 34 5.05 -3.98 8.73
CA ILE A 34 4.45 -3.89 7.40
C ILE A 34 3.03 -3.33 7.46
N LEU A 35 2.20 -3.87 8.36
CA LEU A 35 0.80 -3.44 8.51
C LEU A 35 0.69 -1.99 8.98
N ILE A 36 1.55 -1.56 9.91
CA ILE A 36 1.60 -0.17 10.37
C ILE A 36 1.98 0.78 9.22
N ALA A 37 3.00 0.43 8.44
CA ALA A 37 3.42 1.25 7.31
C ALA A 37 2.33 1.35 6.23
N LEU A 38 1.62 0.26 5.94
CA LEU A 38 0.47 0.28 5.03
C LEU A 38 -0.64 1.20 5.55
N ARG A 39 -0.96 1.14 6.85
CA ARG A 39 -1.96 2.03 7.47
C ARG A 39 -1.54 3.50 7.36
N GLN A 40 -0.26 3.81 7.54
CA GLN A 40 0.27 5.17 7.39
C GLN A 40 0.17 5.66 5.94
N GLU A 41 0.49 4.81 4.97
CA GLU A 41 0.36 5.14 3.55
C GLU A 41 -1.08 5.41 3.13
N MET A 42 -2.07 4.72 3.71
CA MET A 42 -3.49 5.01 3.49
C MET A 42 -3.90 6.42 3.96
N LEU A 43 -3.22 6.95 4.98
CA LEU A 43 -3.48 8.29 5.51
C LEU A 43 -2.72 9.39 4.75
N SER A 44 -1.81 9.05 3.85
CA SER A 44 -1.07 10.04 3.06
C SER A 44 -2.03 10.91 2.23
N SER A 45 -1.65 12.16 1.98
CA SER A 45 -2.45 13.11 1.20
C SER A 45 -2.75 12.65 -0.24
N VAL A 46 -1.94 11.73 -0.76
CA VAL A 46 -2.11 11.12 -2.08
C VAL A 46 -3.18 10.02 -2.04
N ASN A 47 -3.24 9.24 -0.96
CA ASN A 47 -4.10 8.05 -0.88
C ASN A 47 -5.42 8.29 -0.14
N ASN A 48 -5.47 9.26 0.78
CA ASN A 48 -6.64 9.50 1.63
C ASN A 48 -7.89 10.00 0.86
N ARG A 49 -7.72 10.47 -0.38
CA ARG A 49 -8.80 10.96 -1.26
C ARG A 49 -9.07 10.01 -2.43
N LEU A 50 -8.45 8.83 -2.46
CA LEU A 50 -8.68 7.88 -3.54
C LEU A 50 -10.05 7.22 -3.41
N PRO A 51 -10.82 7.13 -4.50
CA PRO A 51 -12.05 6.35 -4.51
C PRO A 51 -11.72 4.89 -4.24
N GLN A 52 -12.41 4.29 -3.27
CA GLN A 52 -12.27 2.88 -2.93
C GLN A 52 -13.25 2.04 -3.75
N PRO A 53 -12.92 0.76 -4.02
CA PRO A 53 -13.87 -0.20 -4.58
C PRO A 53 -15.03 -0.46 -3.61
N ASN A 54 -16.03 -1.23 -4.06
CA ASN A 54 -17.15 -1.57 -3.18
C ASN A 54 -16.68 -2.39 -1.99
N GLU A 55 -17.26 -2.13 -0.81
CA GLU A 55 -16.96 -2.95 0.36
C GLU A 55 -17.36 -4.40 0.11
N GLY A 56 -16.45 -5.34 0.41
CA GLY A 56 -16.67 -6.77 0.20
C GLY A 56 -16.35 -7.27 -1.22
N GLU A 57 -15.86 -6.43 -2.11
CA GLU A 57 -15.35 -6.84 -3.41
C GLU A 57 -14.06 -7.68 -3.25
N MET A 58 -14.02 -8.85 -3.90
CA MET A 58 -12.89 -9.79 -3.86
C MET A 58 -12.13 -9.80 -5.19
N TYR A 59 -10.91 -10.33 -5.18
CA TYR A 59 -9.98 -10.35 -6.30
C TYR A 59 -9.85 -11.73 -6.94
#